data_AF-A0A1M6LSJ3-F1
#
_entry.id   AF-A0A1M6LSJ3-F1
#
_cell.length_a   1.000
_cell.length_b   1.000
_cell.length_c   1.000
_cell.angle_alpha   90.00
_cell.angle_beta   90.00
_cell.angle_gamma   90.00
#
_symmetry.space_group_name_H-M   'P 1'
#
loop_
_entity.id
_entity.type
_entity.pdbx_description
1 polymer ?
#
loop_
_entity_poly.entity_id
_entity_poly.type
_entity_poly.pdbx_seq_one_letter_code
_entity_poly.pdbx_strand_id
1 'polypeptide(L)'
;MKEELNVLKNMVRVGTVSSVDVENRTARVKFADKNNLVSGPLKILKNSPTITIEKEVDGEKWDLTAQYATADRKFGLGEIYTNTDPDTIILQKTIQYEKKESIPESTGSCTYTGVIEEKTHKHIVKVYPWIPYVGQLVLCIYMPNGGSDGFVIGGV
;
A
#
# COMPACT_ATOMS: atom_id res chain seq x y z
N MET A 1 30.01 -27.06 15.48
CA MET A 1 30.40 -26.37 14.23
C MET A 1 29.70 -26.85 12.95
N LYS A 2 29.89 -28.08 12.44
CA LYS A 2 29.23 -28.50 11.17
C LYS A 2 27.70 -28.60 11.27
N GLU A 3 27.18 -29.15 12.37
CA GLU A 3 25.74 -29.22 12.66
C GLU A 3 25.10 -27.82 12.70
N GLU A 4 25.68 -26.90 13.47
CA GLU A 4 25.16 -25.54 13.68
C GLU A 4 25.12 -24.74 12.38
N LEU A 5 26.15 -24.86 11.53
CA LEU A 5 26.16 -24.23 10.20
C LEU A 5 25.04 -24.78 9.31
N ASN A 6 24.74 -26.08 9.39
CA ASN A 6 23.67 -26.68 8.62
C ASN A 6 22.29 -26.21 9.11
N VAL A 7 22.13 -26.00 10.41
CA VAL A 7 20.90 -25.43 10.98
C VAL A 7 20.69 -24.00 10.46
N LEU A 8 21.72 -23.15 10.52
CA LEU A 8 21.66 -21.76 10.04
C LEU A 8 21.33 -21.68 8.54
N LYS A 9 21.93 -22.54 7.70
CA LYS A 9 21.64 -22.63 6.26
C LYS A 9 20.19 -22.99 5.95
N ASN A 10 19.50 -23.65 6.87
CA ASN A 10 18.12 -24.09 6.67
C ASN A 10 17.08 -23.08 7.18
N MET A 11 17.50 -22.03 7.89
CA MET A 11 16.61 -20.99 8.41
C MET A 11 16.13 -20.03 7.33
N VAL A 12 16.99 -19.63 6.39
CA VAL A 12 16.64 -18.68 5.33
C VAL A 12 16.50 -19.43 4.01
N ARG A 13 15.35 -19.27 3.35
CA ARG A 13 15.03 -19.96 2.10
C ARG A 13 14.41 -19.01 1.09
N VAL A 14 14.63 -19.29 -0.18
CA VAL A 14 13.97 -18.60 -1.28
C VAL A 14 13.11 -19.60 -2.03
N GLY A 15 11.87 -19.23 -2.35
CA GLY A 15 10.96 -20.10 -3.08
C GLY A 15 9.90 -19.31 -3.83
N THR A 16 9.12 -20.02 -4.64
CA THR A 16 8.07 -19.43 -5.48
C THR A 16 6.72 -19.59 -4.82
N VAL A 17 5.94 -18.52 -4.69
CA VAL A 17 4.60 -18.57 -4.09
C VAL A 17 3.67 -19.46 -4.92
N SER A 18 3.08 -20.46 -4.28
CA SER A 18 2.14 -21.39 -4.91
C SER A 18 0.68 -21.01 -4.68
N SER A 19 0.35 -20.42 -3.54
CA SER A 19 -1.01 -19.95 -3.22
C SER A 19 -0.97 -18.87 -2.14
N VAL A 20 -2.00 -18.03 -2.11
CA VAL A 20 -2.12 -16.91 -1.16
C VAL A 20 -3.53 -16.91 -0.57
N ASP A 21 -3.61 -16.78 0.75
CA ASP A 21 -4.84 -16.56 1.50
C ASP A 21 -4.78 -15.16 2.11
N VAL A 22 -5.55 -14.26 1.52
CA VAL A 22 -5.58 -12.83 1.87
C VAL A 22 -6.25 -12.61 3.22
N GLU A 23 -7.31 -13.36 3.53
CA GLU A 23 -8.09 -13.23 4.77
C GLU A 23 -7.24 -13.63 5.98
N ASN A 24 -6.53 -14.75 5.88
CA ASN A 24 -5.69 -15.27 6.97
C ASN A 24 -4.25 -14.74 6.96
N ARG A 25 -3.90 -13.90 5.96
CA ARG A 25 -2.54 -13.37 5.71
C ARG A 25 -1.49 -14.49 5.69
N THR A 26 -1.72 -15.50 4.87
CA THR A 26 -0.77 -16.61 4.69
C THR A 26 -0.48 -16.88 3.22
N ALA A 27 0.68 -17.46 2.94
CA ALA A 27 1.05 -17.95 1.62
C ALA A 27 1.69 -19.34 1.74
N ARG A 28 1.50 -20.16 0.71
CA ARG A 28 2.28 -21.39 0.51
C ARG A 28 3.37 -21.11 -0.51
N VAL A 29 4.55 -21.66 -0.27
CA VAL A 29 5.75 -21.43 -1.06
C VAL A 29 6.35 -22.76 -1.48
N LYS A 30 6.70 -22.85 -2.75
CA LYS A 30 7.36 -23.99 -3.38
C LYS A 30 8.87 -23.79 -3.36
N PHE A 31 9.58 -24.74 -2.76
CA PHE A 31 11.03 -24.69 -2.57
C PHE A 31 11.74 -25.63 -3.54
N ALA A 32 12.40 -25.07 -4.55
CA ALA A 32 13.13 -25.87 -5.55
C ALA A 32 14.32 -26.64 -4.94
N ASP A 33 14.96 -26.08 -3.92
CA ASP A 33 16.06 -26.69 -3.16
C ASP A 33 15.64 -27.88 -2.29
N LYS A 34 14.33 -28.13 -2.15
CA LYS A 34 13.74 -29.23 -1.38
C LYS A 34 12.84 -30.10 -2.24
N ASN A 35 13.32 -30.53 -3.41
CA ASN A 35 12.55 -31.40 -4.33
C ASN A 35 11.17 -30.83 -4.66
N ASN A 36 11.08 -29.50 -4.84
CA ASN A 36 9.82 -28.81 -5.14
C ASN A 36 8.75 -28.94 -4.05
N LEU A 37 9.15 -29.18 -2.79
CA LEU A 37 8.24 -29.25 -1.65
C LEU A 37 7.45 -27.94 -1.49
N VAL A 38 6.15 -28.07 -1.28
CA VAL A 38 5.26 -26.94 -0.96
C VAL A 38 5.12 -26.85 0.55
N SER A 39 5.27 -25.63 1.07
CA SER A 39 5.14 -25.35 2.50
C SER A 39 3.72 -25.53 3.03
N GLY A 40 3.60 -25.56 4.36
CA GLY A 40 2.37 -25.18 5.06
C GLY A 40 2.04 -23.69 4.85
N PRO A 41 0.91 -23.20 5.40
CA PRO A 41 0.53 -21.80 5.31
C PRO A 41 1.49 -20.92 6.13
N LEU A 42 2.42 -20.26 5.47
CA LEU A 42 3.40 -19.37 6.10
C LEU A 42 2.78 -18.00 6.33
N LYS A 43 2.97 -17.44 7.52
CA LYS A 43 2.47 -16.09 7.85
C LYS A 43 3.25 -15.05 7.06
N ILE A 44 2.54 -14.08 6.49
CA ILE A 44 3.16 -12.99 5.72
C ILE A 44 3.44 -11.83 6.67
N LEU A 45 4.69 -11.37 6.68
CA LEU A 45 5.09 -10.20 7.46
C LEU A 45 4.35 -8.96 6.98
N LYS A 46 3.68 -8.26 7.90
CA LYS A 46 3.00 -7.01 7.60
C LYS A 46 4.03 -5.89 7.48
N ASN A 47 4.30 -5.44 6.27
CA ASN A 47 5.03 -4.20 6.00
C ASN A 47 4.07 -3.18 5.36
N SER A 48 3.75 -2.12 6.08
CA SER A 48 2.99 -0.99 5.55
C SER A 48 3.97 0.03 4.96
N PRO A 49 3.86 0.36 3.67
CA PRO A 49 4.74 1.37 3.08
C PRO A 49 4.46 2.73 3.72
N THR A 50 5.50 3.54 3.92
CA THR A 50 5.29 4.96 4.21
C THR A 50 4.89 5.65 2.93
N ILE A 51 3.73 6.30 2.92
CA ILE A 51 3.22 7.00 1.75
C ILE A 51 3.11 8.48 2.08
N THR A 52 3.81 9.28 1.30
CA THR A 52 3.71 10.73 1.29
C THR A 52 2.96 11.14 0.04
N ILE A 53 1.93 11.97 0.20
CA ILE A 53 1.16 12.50 -0.93
C ILE A 53 1.13 14.00 -0.80
N GLU A 54 1.78 14.67 -1.73
CA GLU A 54 1.74 16.11 -1.86
C GLU A 54 0.99 16.45 -3.16
N LYS A 55 -0.06 17.27 -3.04
CA LYS A 55 -0.75 17.86 -4.19
C LYS A 55 -0.74 19.36 -4.04
N GLU A 56 -0.28 20.02 -5.09
CA GLU A 56 -0.17 21.47 -5.18
C GLU A 56 -0.84 21.93 -6.47
N VAL A 57 -1.61 23.01 -6.39
CA VAL A 57 -2.18 23.72 -7.55
C VAL A 57 -1.90 25.20 -7.32
N ASP A 58 -1.20 25.83 -8.26
CA ASP A 58 -0.84 27.25 -8.24
C ASP A 58 -0.12 27.72 -6.95
N GLY A 59 0.79 26.91 -6.40
CA GLY A 59 1.53 27.25 -5.18
C GLY A 59 0.84 26.84 -3.87
N GLU A 60 -0.42 26.42 -3.94
CA GLU A 60 -1.20 26.04 -2.76
C GLU A 60 -1.36 24.53 -2.62
N LYS A 61 -0.93 24.00 -1.49
CA LYS A 61 -1.13 22.60 -1.12
C LYS A 61 -2.59 22.32 -0.79
N TRP A 62 -3.05 21.12 -1.13
CA TRP A 62 -4.40 20.66 -0.80
C TRP A 62 -4.51 20.32 0.68
N ASP A 63 -5.74 20.41 1.22
CA ASP A 63 -6.02 19.90 2.55
C ASP A 63 -5.84 18.39 2.58
N LEU A 64 -5.00 17.92 3.50
CA LEU A 64 -4.63 16.54 3.69
C LEU A 64 -5.12 16.05 5.06
N THR A 65 -5.80 14.92 5.07
CA THR A 65 -6.08 14.16 6.30
C THR A 65 -5.56 12.74 6.13
N ALA A 66 -4.70 12.29 7.04
CA ALA A 66 -4.12 10.95 7.01
C ALA A 66 -4.49 10.12 8.23
N GLN A 67 -4.94 8.89 7.99
CA GLN A 67 -5.24 7.88 9.00
C GLN A 67 -4.33 6.66 8.82
N TYR A 68 -3.47 6.38 9.80
CA TYR A 68 -2.49 5.30 9.71
C TYR A 68 -2.81 4.13 10.64
N ALA A 69 -2.79 2.90 10.14
CA ALA A 69 -2.99 1.65 10.87
C ALA A 69 -1.73 1.23 11.64
N THR A 70 -1.21 2.14 12.47
CA THR A 70 0.05 1.99 13.21
C THR A 70 -0.04 2.65 14.59
N ALA A 71 0.94 2.39 15.46
CA ALA A 71 1.00 3.04 16.76
C ALA A 71 1.25 4.55 16.61
N ASP A 72 0.63 5.35 17.48
CA ASP A 72 0.84 6.80 17.52
C ASP A 72 2.31 7.11 17.80
N ARG A 73 2.94 7.81 16.84
CA ARG A 73 4.35 8.22 16.90
C ARG A 73 4.53 9.62 17.47
N LYS A 74 3.43 10.31 17.83
CA LYS A 74 3.39 11.63 18.46
C LYS A 74 4.11 12.72 17.68
N PHE A 75 4.00 12.70 16.35
CA PHE A 75 4.63 13.71 15.50
C PHE A 75 3.93 15.07 15.53
N GLY A 76 2.65 15.10 15.93
CA GLY A 76 1.92 16.35 16.17
C GLY A 76 1.53 17.11 14.90
N LEU A 77 1.39 16.43 13.76
CA LEU A 77 1.01 17.05 12.47
C LEU A 77 -0.49 16.87 12.15
N GLY A 78 -1.30 16.50 13.14
CA GLY A 78 -2.74 16.26 12.96
C GLY A 78 -3.09 14.89 12.38
N GLU A 79 -2.17 13.92 12.45
CA GLU A 79 -2.42 12.55 12.01
C GLU A 79 -3.37 11.82 12.97
N ILE A 80 -4.19 10.93 12.41
CA ILE A 80 -5.05 10.03 13.17
C ILE A 80 -4.50 8.62 13.03
N TYR A 81 -4.53 7.84 14.10
CA TYR A 81 -4.04 6.47 14.10
C TYR A 81 -5.18 5.50 14.37
N THR A 82 -5.22 4.39 13.65
CA THR A 82 -6.22 3.32 13.79
C THR A 82 -5.53 1.98 13.99
N ASN A 83 -6.29 0.97 14.42
CA ASN A 83 -5.78 -0.40 14.59
C ASN A 83 -6.25 -1.33 13.46
N THR A 84 -6.72 -0.77 12.34
CA THR A 84 -7.38 -1.51 11.26
C THR A 84 -6.81 -1.11 9.91
N ASP A 85 -6.36 -2.09 9.14
CA ASP A 85 -5.99 -1.89 7.73
C ASP A 85 -7.25 -1.64 6.88
N PRO A 86 -7.15 -0.88 5.77
CA PRO A 86 -5.98 -0.16 5.26
C PRO A 86 -5.79 1.25 5.87
N ASP A 87 -4.60 1.82 5.70
CA ASP A 87 -4.41 3.26 5.96
C ASP A 87 -5.23 4.05 4.93
N THR A 88 -5.83 5.16 5.36
CA THR A 88 -6.68 6.00 4.51
C THR A 88 -6.18 7.43 4.51
N ILE A 89 -5.89 7.95 3.32
CA ILE A 89 -5.46 9.32 3.10
C ILE A 89 -6.52 10.02 2.24
N ILE A 90 -7.03 11.15 2.73
CA ILE A 90 -8.02 11.97 2.03
C ILE A 90 -7.38 13.29 1.67
N LEU A 91 -7.44 13.62 0.39
CA LEU A 91 -7.03 14.90 -0.18
C LEU A 91 -8.27 15.57 -0.76
N GLN A 92 -8.56 16.79 -0.36
CA GLN A 92 -9.70 17.53 -0.90
C GLN A 92 -9.36 19.00 -1.15
N LYS A 93 -9.88 19.56 -2.24
CA LYS A 93 -9.78 20.99 -2.55
C LYS A 93 -10.96 21.41 -3.42
N THR A 94 -11.49 22.61 -3.16
CA THR A 94 -12.44 23.27 -4.07
C THR A 94 -11.67 24.26 -4.94
N ILE A 95 -11.85 24.18 -6.25
CA ILE A 95 -11.15 25.01 -7.24
C ILE A 95 -12.21 25.72 -8.09
N GLN A 96 -11.95 26.99 -8.37
CA GLN A 96 -12.77 27.78 -9.29
C GLN A 96 -12.24 27.63 -10.72
N TYR A 97 -13.11 27.29 -11.65
CA TYR A 97 -12.80 27.13 -13.06
C TYR A 97 -13.57 28.15 -13.88
N GLU A 98 -12.98 28.64 -14.96
CA GLU A 98 -13.68 29.48 -15.94
C GLU A 98 -14.23 28.59 -17.05
N LYS A 99 -15.56 28.47 -17.11
CA LYS A 99 -16.27 27.78 -18.18
C LYS A 99 -16.58 28.78 -19.30
N LYS A 100 -16.12 28.49 -20.51
CA LYS A 100 -16.55 29.21 -21.72
C LYS A 100 -17.87 28.62 -22.21
N GLU A 101 -18.98 29.25 -21.84
CA GLU A 101 -20.27 28.98 -22.47
C GLU A 101 -20.50 29.94 -23.63
N SER A 102 -20.84 29.42 -24.80
CA SER A 102 -21.38 30.21 -25.90
C SER A 102 -22.86 30.46 -25.62
N ILE A 103 -23.21 31.66 -25.17
CA ILE A 103 -24.61 32.09 -25.05
C ILE A 103 -25.21 32.15 -26.47
N PRO A 104 -26.42 31.59 -26.72
CA PRO A 104 -27.14 31.86 -27.95
C PRO A 104 -27.57 33.34 -27.95
N GLU A 105 -26.99 34.07 -28.89
CA GLU A 105 -27.38 35.39 -29.40
C GLU A 105 -27.06 36.62 -28.53
N SER A 106 -26.18 37.43 -29.12
CA SER A 106 -25.73 38.72 -28.62
C SER A 106 -26.80 39.80 -28.84
N THR A 107 -27.41 40.29 -27.77
CA THR A 107 -27.91 41.67 -27.75
C THR A 107 -26.75 42.58 -27.36
N GLY A 108 -26.02 43.03 -28.38
CA GLY A 108 -25.19 44.22 -28.39
C GLY A 108 -24.32 44.53 -27.17
N SER A 109 -23.02 44.28 -27.32
CA SER A 109 -21.92 44.95 -26.59
C SER A 109 -21.22 44.22 -25.42
N CYS A 110 -21.27 42.89 -25.31
CA CYS A 110 -20.27 42.18 -24.50
C CYS A 110 -19.84 40.82 -25.09
N THR A 111 -18.53 40.72 -25.31
CA THR A 111 -17.69 39.56 -25.65
C THR A 111 -17.64 38.53 -24.52
N TYR A 112 -17.76 37.24 -24.85
CA TYR A 112 -17.57 36.05 -23.99
C TYR A 112 -17.49 36.31 -22.48
N THR A 113 -18.62 36.23 -21.77
CA THR A 113 -18.62 36.17 -20.30
C THR A 113 -18.28 34.74 -19.86
N GLY A 114 -17.06 34.54 -19.35
CA GLY A 114 -16.70 33.28 -18.68
C GLY A 114 -17.57 33.07 -17.45
N VAL A 115 -18.22 31.92 -17.35
CA VAL A 115 -18.97 31.55 -16.14
C VAL A 115 -17.96 30.94 -15.16
N ILE A 116 -17.82 31.53 -13.97
CA ILE A 116 -17.03 30.93 -12.91
C ILE A 116 -17.83 29.76 -12.34
N GLU A 117 -17.30 28.55 -12.42
CA GLU A 117 -17.84 27.34 -11.81
C GLU A 117 -16.93 26.86 -10.68
N GLU A 118 -17.49 26.57 -9.52
CA GLU A 118 -16.73 25.95 -8.43
C GLU A 118 -16.84 24.43 -8.49
N LYS A 119 -15.71 23.72 -8.50
CA LYS A 119 -15.69 22.26 -8.46
C LYS A 119 -14.87 21.78 -7.27
N THR A 120 -15.45 20.87 -6.50
CA THR A 120 -14.76 20.17 -5.42
C THR A 120 -14.13 18.88 -5.94
N HIS A 121 -12.81 18.77 -5.74
CA HIS A 121 -12.04 17.58 -6.04
C HIS A 121 -11.71 16.84 -4.75
N LYS A 122 -12.07 15.56 -4.68
CA LYS A 122 -11.75 14.67 -3.56
C LYS A 122 -11.04 13.43 -4.07
N HIS A 123 -9.87 13.16 -3.53
CA HIS A 123 -9.12 11.94 -3.79
C HIS A 123 -9.00 11.15 -2.49
N ILE A 124 -9.34 9.87 -2.56
CA ILE A 124 -9.21 8.94 -1.44
C ILE A 124 -8.17 7.91 -1.84
N VAL A 125 -7.07 7.85 -1.09
CA VAL A 125 -6.00 6.88 -1.29
C VAL A 125 -6.06 5.87 -0.14
N LYS A 126 -6.20 4.59 -0.49
CA LYS A 126 -6.22 3.47 0.46
C LYS A 126 -4.96 2.66 0.30
N VAL A 127 -4.29 2.38 1.41
CA VAL A 127 -2.99 1.73 1.42
C VAL A 127 -3.11 0.39 2.13
N TYR A 128 -2.97 -0.69 1.37
CA TYR A 128 -2.99 -2.03 1.92
C TYR A 128 -1.56 -2.50 2.19
N PRO A 129 -1.30 -3.18 3.31
CA PRO A 129 0.02 -3.78 3.56
C PRO A 129 0.36 -4.80 2.49
N TRP A 130 1.66 -4.99 2.24
CA TRP A 130 2.13 -5.91 1.20
C TRP A 130 1.70 -7.37 1.44
N ILE A 131 1.28 -8.03 0.36
CA ILE A 131 0.97 -9.45 0.25
C ILE A 131 1.54 -9.93 -1.10
N PRO A 132 2.20 -11.09 -1.18
CA PRO A 132 2.78 -11.56 -2.43
C PRO A 132 1.71 -12.04 -3.43
N TYR A 133 2.08 -12.14 -4.70
CA TYR A 133 1.25 -12.76 -5.75
C TYR A 133 1.71 -14.19 -6.07
N VAL A 134 0.81 -15.02 -6.62
CA VAL A 134 1.15 -16.39 -7.04
C VAL A 134 2.20 -16.35 -8.15
N GLY A 135 3.26 -17.14 -8.01
CA GLY A 135 4.41 -17.13 -8.92
C GLY A 135 5.53 -16.16 -8.52
N GLN A 136 5.32 -15.29 -7.51
CA GLN A 136 6.37 -14.40 -7.03
C GLN A 136 7.48 -15.18 -6.32
N LEU A 137 8.73 -14.78 -6.54
CA LEU A 137 9.86 -15.26 -5.74
C LEU A 137 9.87 -14.54 -4.39
N VAL A 138 9.94 -15.28 -3.29
CA VAL A 138 9.89 -14.73 -1.94
C VAL A 138 10.97 -15.29 -1.03
N LEU A 139 11.41 -14.46 -0.09
CA LEU A 139 12.29 -14.84 1.00
C LEU A 139 11.45 -15.32 2.19
N CYS A 140 11.77 -16.52 2.67
CA CYS A 140 11.16 -17.15 3.84
C CYS A 140 12.19 -17.33 4.95
N ILE A 141 11.73 -17.18 6.19
CA ILE A 141 12.49 -17.54 7.39
C ILE A 141 11.78 -18.63 8.18
N TYR A 142 12.56 -19.59 8.67
CA TYR A 142 12.12 -20.71 9.49
C TYR A 142 12.90 -20.71 10.80
N MET A 143 12.26 -21.17 11.88
CA MET A 143 12.94 -21.32 13.16
C MET A 143 13.82 -22.59 13.14
N PRO A 144 14.96 -22.60 13.84
CA PRO A 144 15.95 -23.68 13.79
C PRO A 144 15.58 -24.94 14.58
N ASN A 145 14.29 -25.24 14.75
CA ASN A 145 13.78 -26.34 15.59
C ASN A 145 13.24 -27.54 14.79
N GLY A 146 13.55 -27.63 13.48
CA GLY A 146 13.31 -28.83 12.67
C GLY A 146 11.85 -29.09 12.25
N GLY A 147 10.90 -28.23 12.61
CA GLY A 147 9.48 -28.38 12.24
C GLY A 147 8.59 -27.17 12.51
N SER A 148 9.16 -25.96 12.67
CA SER A 148 8.39 -24.75 12.97
C SER A 148 7.65 -24.18 11.76
N ASP A 149 6.60 -23.43 12.09
CA ASP A 149 6.00 -22.44 11.21
C ASP A 149 7.05 -21.41 10.77
N GLY A 150 7.02 -21.07 9.48
CA GLY A 150 7.87 -20.06 8.88
C GLY A 150 7.10 -18.78 8.53
N PHE A 151 7.85 -17.73 8.19
CA PHE A 151 7.32 -16.45 7.78
C PHE A 151 7.81 -16.09 6.38
N VAL A 152 6.93 -15.50 5.57
CA VAL A 152 7.30 -14.81 4.34
C VAL A 152 7.66 -13.38 4.70
N ILE A 153 8.91 -12.99 4.46
CA ILE A 153 9.43 -11.67 4.83
C ILE A 153 9.20 -10.66 3.71
N GLY A 154 9.36 -11.08 2.45
CA GLY A 154 9.34 -10.17 1.32
C GLY A 154 9.46 -10.89 -0.03
N GLY A 155 9.07 -10.19 -1.09
CA GLY A 155 9.38 -10.58 -2.47
C GLY A 155 10.83 -10.23 -2.82
N VAL A 156 11.44 -11.03 -3.70
CA VAL A 156 12.81 -10.86 -4.22
C VAL A 156 12.77 -10.69 -5.73
#